data_AF-A0A6I5C1E1-F1
#
_entry.id   AF-A0A6I5C1E1-F1
#
_cell.length_a   1.000
_cell.length_b   1.000
_cell.length_c   1.000
_cell.angle_alpha   90.00
_cell.angle_beta   90.00
_cell.angle_gamma   90.00
#
_symmetry.space_group_name_H-M   'P 1'
#
loop_
_entity.id
_entity.type
_entity.pdbx_description
1 polymer ?
#
loop_
_entity_poly.entity_id
_entity_poly.type
_entity_poly.pdbx_seq_one_letter_code
_entity_poly.pdbx_strand_id
1 'polypeptide(L)'
;LVSWERGHESLMAQEAQRLVGVCWAEWSLGDGAVEVSSGFAHVLGLAGDEPPPGLLELGRRVTSQSLDALYRTVHHILLSAPVAECDLHLTGPDDRIVHLIAEPVRPGSGPVWAVRAVLHDATSDRRSLALAERAAREARAQRERADTVAEVAERLRDAVLPGFPAELARHGVEAVAVYRPEARAARVGGDWYKTRVLPSGKLLVALGDARGHGLAAVTLMAKLRYALAGLAYTGETVERLTGWLNAVACDDGEESTATAVIARYHPDRRLLRWTCAGHPVPVLVRDGEPRLLDPPPGGPGMPLG
;
A
#
# COMPACT_ATOMS: atom_id res chain seq x y z
N LEU A 1 -0.56 41.11 24.15
CA LEU A 1 -0.50 41.74 25.48
C LEU A 1 -1.72 42.64 25.59
N VAL A 2 -2.80 42.14 26.17
CA VAL A 2 -4.07 42.87 26.34
C VAL A 2 -4.19 43.25 27.81
N SER A 3 -4.35 44.54 28.10
CA SER A 3 -4.46 45.08 29.45
C SER A 3 -5.86 44.87 30.01
N TRP A 4 -5.92 44.45 31.27
CA TRP A 4 -7.11 43.98 31.98
C TRP A 4 -7.72 45.08 32.86
N GLU A 5 -8.99 45.43 32.64
CA GLU A 5 -9.80 46.20 33.60
C GLU A 5 -11.18 45.56 33.79
N ARG A 6 -11.61 45.48 35.05
CA ARG A 6 -12.91 44.91 35.48
C ARG A 6 -14.05 45.88 35.13
N GLY A 7 -14.93 45.48 34.21
CA GLY A 7 -16.14 46.24 33.83
C GLY A 7 -16.85 45.75 32.55
N HIS A 8 -16.27 44.81 31.81
CA HIS A 8 -16.75 44.40 30.47
C HIS A 8 -17.11 42.91 30.37
N GLU A 9 -17.91 42.36 31.31
CA GLU A 9 -18.31 40.94 31.23
C GLU A 9 -19.05 40.60 29.92
N SER A 10 -19.90 41.50 29.42
CA SER A 10 -20.58 41.32 28.14
C SER A 10 -19.61 41.38 26.95
N LEU A 11 -18.65 42.30 26.94
CA LEU A 11 -17.66 42.42 25.86
C LEU A 11 -16.70 41.21 25.84
N MET A 12 -16.31 40.70 27.01
CA MET A 12 -15.51 39.49 27.15
C MET A 12 -16.26 38.24 26.69
N ALA A 13 -17.56 38.13 26.99
CA ALA A 13 -18.39 37.04 26.48
C ALA A 13 -18.52 37.07 24.95
N GLN A 14 -18.64 38.27 24.36
CA GLN A 14 -18.71 38.46 22.91
C GLN A 14 -17.38 38.14 22.20
N GLU A 15 -16.25 38.56 22.76
CA GLU A 15 -14.92 38.21 22.23
C GLU A 15 -14.60 36.73 22.40
N ALA A 16 -14.95 36.12 23.54
CA ALA A 16 -14.80 34.69 23.75
C ALA A 16 -15.65 33.86 22.76
N GLN A 17 -16.89 34.27 22.49
CA GLN A 17 -17.75 33.61 21.48
C GLN A 17 -17.15 33.69 20.07
N ARG A 18 -16.56 34.84 19.71
CA ARG A 18 -15.84 35.00 18.43
C ARG A 18 -14.58 34.15 18.36
N LEU A 19 -13.79 34.10 19.44
CA LEU A 19 -12.56 33.32 19.50
C LEU A 19 -12.81 31.80 19.45
N VAL A 20 -13.92 31.34 20.04
CA VAL A 20 -14.30 29.91 20.06
C VAL A 20 -15.17 29.53 18.86
N GLY A 21 -15.62 30.51 18.05
CA GLY A 21 -16.45 30.26 16.88
C GLY A 21 -17.84 29.72 17.21
N VAL A 22 -18.39 30.07 18.38
CA VAL A 22 -19.69 29.60 18.86
C VAL A 22 -20.65 30.79 18.98
N CYS A 23 -21.90 30.58 18.57
CA CYS A 23 -22.97 31.55 18.72
C CYS A 23 -24.28 30.85 19.08
N TRP A 24 -25.28 31.63 19.49
CA TRP A 24 -26.66 31.16 19.62
C TRP A 24 -27.62 32.05 18.86
N ALA A 25 -28.76 31.48 18.48
CA ALA A 25 -29.89 32.14 17.87
C ALA A 25 -31.21 31.56 18.38
N GLU A 26 -32.25 32.37 18.45
CA GLU A 26 -33.62 31.97 18.71
C GLU A 26 -34.53 32.53 17.62
N TRP A 27 -35.24 31.65 16.92
CA TRP A 27 -36.20 32.02 15.90
C TRP A 27 -37.62 31.81 16.43
N SER A 28 -38.35 32.90 16.60
CA SER A 28 -39.77 32.88 16.93
C SER A 28 -40.59 32.40 15.74
N LEU A 29 -41.43 31.40 15.97
CA LEU A 29 -42.31 30.82 14.95
C LEU A 29 -43.63 31.60 14.80
N GLY A 30 -43.97 32.44 15.80
CA GLY A 30 -45.23 33.18 15.83
C GLY A 30 -45.19 34.50 15.08
N ASP A 31 -44.14 35.29 15.28
CA ASP A 31 -43.96 36.64 14.71
C ASP A 31 -42.76 36.76 13.77
N GLY A 32 -41.97 35.69 13.63
CA GLY A 32 -40.79 35.66 12.78
C GLY A 32 -39.58 36.44 13.34
N ALA A 33 -39.64 36.89 14.61
CA ALA A 33 -38.51 37.55 15.25
C ALA A 33 -37.30 36.62 15.37
N VAL A 34 -36.11 37.19 15.20
CA VAL A 34 -34.84 36.47 15.29
C VAL A 34 -33.95 37.17 16.30
N GLU A 35 -33.69 36.50 17.42
CA GLU A 35 -32.75 36.97 18.44
C GLU A 35 -31.42 36.22 18.28
N VAL A 36 -30.31 36.93 18.30
CA VAL A 36 -28.98 36.35 18.07
C VAL A 36 -27.94 36.92 19.01
N SER A 37 -26.96 36.08 19.33
CA SER A 37 -25.70 36.55 19.93
C SER A 37 -24.86 37.35 18.94
N SER A 38 -23.93 38.17 19.44
CA SER A 38 -23.02 38.98 18.63
C SER A 38 -22.08 38.16 17.72
N GLY A 39 -21.84 36.88 18.06
CA GLY A 39 -21.02 35.96 17.26
C GLY A 39 -21.72 35.41 16.03
N PHE A 40 -23.04 35.56 15.91
CA PHE A 40 -23.86 34.90 14.90
C PHE A 40 -23.47 35.27 13.46
N ALA A 41 -23.32 36.56 13.18
CA ALA A 41 -22.87 37.03 11.86
C ALA A 41 -21.49 36.49 11.48
N HIS A 42 -20.58 36.34 12.45
CA HIS A 42 -19.24 35.80 12.20
C HIS A 42 -19.28 34.30 11.88
N VAL A 43 -20.01 33.50 12.67
CA VAL A 43 -20.14 32.04 12.47
C VAL A 43 -20.80 31.71 11.13
N LEU A 44 -21.83 32.48 10.73
CA LEU A 44 -22.51 32.31 9.45
C LEU A 44 -21.81 33.00 8.27
N GLY A 45 -20.76 33.80 8.50
CA GLY A 45 -20.08 34.55 7.45
C GLY A 45 -20.95 35.61 6.77
N LEU A 46 -21.85 36.26 7.52
CA LEU A 46 -22.71 37.34 7.03
C LEU A 46 -21.92 38.63 6.82
N ALA A 47 -22.37 39.48 5.89
CA ALA A 47 -21.83 40.83 5.75
C ALA A 47 -22.17 41.69 6.98
N GLY A 48 -21.36 42.72 7.27
CA GLY A 48 -21.46 43.49 8.53
C GLY A 48 -22.76 44.30 8.69
N ASP A 49 -23.49 44.54 7.61
CA ASP A 49 -24.76 45.25 7.54
C ASP A 49 -25.96 44.33 7.25
N GLU A 50 -25.72 43.02 7.09
CA GLU A 50 -26.75 42.05 6.74
C GLU A 50 -27.56 41.63 7.98
N PRO A 51 -28.90 41.69 7.93
CA PRO A 51 -29.73 41.26 9.05
C PRO A 51 -29.61 39.75 9.30
N PRO A 52 -29.77 39.27 10.55
CA PRO A 52 -29.74 37.85 10.85
C PRO A 52 -30.87 37.12 10.11
N PRO A 53 -30.57 36.08 9.30
CA PRO A 53 -31.60 35.40 8.52
C PRO A 53 -32.60 34.65 9.39
N GLY A 54 -33.87 34.68 8.98
CA GLY A 54 -34.88 33.76 9.49
C GLY A 54 -34.57 32.30 9.12
N LEU A 55 -35.26 31.34 9.74
CA LEU A 55 -35.08 29.89 9.46
C LEU A 55 -35.20 29.53 7.97
N LEU A 56 -36.17 30.12 7.27
CA LEU A 56 -36.37 29.90 5.83
C LEU A 56 -35.21 30.48 5.01
N GLU A 57 -34.71 31.66 5.40
CA GLU A 57 -33.61 32.34 4.73
C GLU A 57 -32.28 31.63 4.98
N LEU A 58 -32.08 31.08 6.17
CA LEU A 58 -30.96 30.20 6.49
C LEU A 58 -30.97 28.96 5.57
N GLY A 59 -32.16 28.39 5.33
CA GLY A 59 -32.34 27.30 4.35
C GLY A 59 -31.91 27.65 2.92
N ARG A 60 -32.00 28.93 2.52
CA ARG A 60 -31.54 29.39 1.19
C ARG A 60 -30.02 29.57 1.11
N ARG A 61 -29.34 29.63 2.25
CA ARG A 61 -27.89 29.81 2.36
C ARG A 61 -27.13 28.51 2.56
N VAL A 62 -27.80 27.37 2.52
CA VAL A 62 -27.16 26.07 2.68
C VAL A 62 -27.24 25.27 1.38
N THR A 63 -26.34 24.29 1.23
CA THR A 63 -26.42 23.34 0.11
C THR A 63 -27.75 22.57 0.15
N SER A 64 -28.17 22.00 -0.98
CA SER A 64 -29.38 21.17 -1.04
C SER A 64 -29.37 20.01 -0.04
N GLN A 65 -28.21 19.36 0.15
CA GLN A 65 -28.05 18.29 1.14
C GLN A 65 -28.24 18.79 2.58
N SER A 66 -27.69 19.97 2.91
CA SER A 66 -27.85 20.57 4.23
C SER A 66 -29.25 21.15 4.44
N LEU A 67 -29.95 21.57 3.39
CA LEU A 67 -31.35 22.00 3.48
C LEU A 67 -32.25 20.84 3.93
N ASP A 68 -32.05 19.65 3.36
CA ASP A 68 -32.78 18.45 3.78
C ASP A 68 -32.50 18.10 5.25
N ALA A 69 -31.24 18.24 5.68
CA ALA A 69 -30.85 18.02 7.07
C ALA A 69 -31.50 19.04 8.02
N LEU A 70 -31.44 20.33 7.67
CA LEU A 70 -32.06 21.41 8.44
C LEU A 70 -33.57 21.23 8.57
N TYR A 71 -34.25 20.89 7.47
CA TYR A 71 -35.69 20.60 7.47
C TYR A 71 -36.03 19.44 8.43
N ARG A 72 -35.28 18.33 8.35
CA ARG A 72 -35.46 17.19 9.27
C ARG A 72 -35.24 17.59 10.72
N THR A 73 -34.19 18.37 11.01
CA THR A 73 -33.87 18.86 12.36
C THR A 73 -35.02 19.70 12.91
N VAL A 74 -35.48 20.71 12.17
CA VAL A 74 -36.60 21.58 12.58
C VAL A 74 -37.88 20.77 12.75
N HIS A 75 -38.20 19.89 11.81
CA HIS A 75 -39.38 19.02 11.89
C HIS A 75 -39.35 18.10 13.12
N HIS A 76 -38.19 17.51 13.45
CA HIS A 76 -38.02 16.69 14.66
C HIS A 76 -38.23 17.48 15.96
N ILE A 77 -37.72 18.72 16.01
CA ILE A 77 -37.87 19.63 17.15
C ILE A 77 -39.34 20.01 17.38
N LEU A 78 -40.07 20.28 16.30
CA LEU A 78 -41.49 20.64 16.38
C LEU A 78 -42.36 19.50 16.89
N LEU A 79 -42.04 18.26 16.51
CA LEU A 79 -42.89 17.11 16.80
C LEU A 79 -42.59 16.46 18.15
N SER A 80 -41.34 16.14 18.49
CA SER A 80 -41.09 15.17 19.57
C SER A 80 -39.69 15.17 20.20
N ALA A 81 -38.69 15.85 19.65
CA ALA A 81 -37.32 15.80 20.17
C ALA A 81 -37.02 16.94 21.16
N PRO A 82 -36.36 16.67 22.31
CA PRO A 82 -35.89 17.72 23.20
C PRO A 82 -34.70 18.50 22.60
N VAL A 83 -33.87 17.83 21.80
CA VAL A 83 -32.71 18.40 21.09
C VAL A 83 -32.53 17.65 19.77
N ALA A 84 -32.15 18.34 18.70
CA ALA A 84 -31.73 17.76 17.43
C ALA A 84 -30.54 18.53 16.85
N GLU A 85 -29.68 17.85 16.09
CA GLU A 85 -28.45 18.43 15.55
C GLU A 85 -28.26 18.12 14.06
N CYS A 86 -27.55 19.00 13.36
CA CYS A 86 -27.13 18.78 11.97
C CYS A 86 -25.96 19.68 11.58
N ASP A 87 -25.17 19.24 10.59
CA ASP A 87 -24.17 20.09 9.94
C ASP A 87 -24.79 20.85 8.76
N LEU A 88 -24.53 22.15 8.71
CA LEU A 88 -24.98 23.08 7.68
C LEU A 88 -23.78 23.52 6.85
N HIS A 89 -23.76 23.14 5.58
CA HIS A 89 -22.77 23.61 4.62
C HIS A 89 -23.30 24.89 3.98
N LEU A 90 -22.69 26.02 4.31
CA LEU A 90 -23.12 27.33 3.84
C LEU A 90 -22.62 27.59 2.42
N THR A 91 -23.54 27.99 1.54
CA THR A 91 -23.24 28.45 0.18
C THR A 91 -22.70 29.87 0.26
N GLY A 92 -21.39 30.02 0.13
CA GLY A 92 -20.69 31.30 0.20
C GLY A 92 -19.21 31.15 -0.19
N PRO A 93 -18.43 32.25 -0.16
CA PRO A 93 -17.04 32.24 -0.62
C PRO A 93 -16.11 31.35 0.24
N ASP A 94 -16.45 31.12 1.50
CA ASP A 94 -15.58 30.43 2.47
C ASP A 94 -15.90 28.93 2.67
N ASP A 95 -16.94 28.39 2.00
CA ASP A 95 -17.41 26.99 2.11
C ASP A 95 -17.43 26.51 3.58
N ARG A 96 -18.20 27.24 4.40
CA ARG A 96 -18.25 27.06 5.86
C ARG A 96 -19.14 25.89 6.24
N ILE A 97 -18.70 25.13 7.24
CA ILE A 97 -19.47 24.05 7.86
C ILE A 97 -19.82 24.50 9.27
N VAL A 98 -21.10 24.73 9.51
CA VAL A 98 -21.63 25.14 10.81
C VAL A 98 -22.39 23.97 11.40
N HIS A 99 -21.99 23.51 12.57
CA HIS A 99 -22.74 22.51 13.30
C HIS A 99 -23.79 23.22 14.15
N LEU A 100 -25.05 22.83 13.97
CA LEU A 100 -26.22 23.38 14.63
C LEU A 100 -26.80 22.34 15.58
N ILE A 101 -26.99 22.73 16.84
CA ILE A 101 -27.71 21.97 17.86
C ILE A 101 -28.90 22.81 18.28
N ALA A 102 -30.11 22.32 18.08
CA ALA A 102 -31.33 23.07 18.29
C ALA A 102 -32.34 22.36 19.20
N GLU A 103 -33.07 23.16 19.96
CA GLU A 103 -34.07 22.75 20.95
C GLU A 103 -35.37 23.57 20.78
N PRO A 104 -36.54 22.99 21.14
CA PRO A 104 -37.80 23.71 21.09
C PRO A 104 -37.99 24.58 22.34
N VAL A 105 -38.40 25.83 22.16
CA VAL A 105 -38.84 26.71 23.24
C VAL A 105 -40.36 26.63 23.38
N ARG A 106 -40.84 26.27 24.57
CA ARG A 106 -42.26 26.12 24.89
C ARG A 106 -42.65 27.02 26.07
N PRO A 107 -43.62 27.94 25.90
CA PRO A 107 -44.22 28.65 27.02
C PRO A 107 -45.09 27.67 27.84
N GLY A 108 -44.59 27.24 29.00
CA GLY A 108 -45.26 26.23 29.84
C GLY A 108 -45.44 24.88 29.11
N SER A 109 -46.62 24.27 29.21
CA SER A 109 -46.97 23.03 28.49
C SER A 109 -47.60 23.28 27.11
N GLY A 110 -47.40 24.48 26.55
CA GLY A 110 -47.99 24.92 25.28
C GLY A 110 -47.27 24.36 24.03
N PRO A 111 -47.74 24.77 22.84
CA PRO A 111 -47.05 24.45 21.58
C PRO A 111 -45.63 25.07 21.54
N VAL A 112 -44.80 24.58 20.62
CA VAL A 112 -43.47 25.17 20.35
C VAL A 112 -43.67 26.58 19.81
N TRP A 113 -43.09 27.56 20.50
CA TRP A 113 -43.18 28.98 20.16
C TRP A 113 -41.94 29.48 19.41
N ALA A 114 -40.77 28.94 19.75
CA ALA A 114 -39.52 29.29 19.10
C ALA A 114 -38.59 28.08 18.96
N VAL A 115 -37.61 28.19 18.08
CA VAL A 115 -36.49 27.25 17.97
C VAL A 115 -35.25 27.99 18.46
N ARG A 116 -34.62 27.47 19.52
CA ARG A 116 -33.34 27.97 19.98
C ARG A 116 -32.23 27.05 19.48
N ALA A 117 -31.13 27.61 19.03
CA ALA A 117 -29.98 26.83 18.59
C ALA A 117 -28.66 27.42 19.07
N VAL A 118 -27.72 26.53 19.35
CA VAL A 118 -26.30 26.83 19.41
C VAL A 118 -25.69 26.41 18.08
N LEU A 119 -24.89 27.30 17.50
CA LEU A 119 -24.16 27.04 16.27
C LEU A 119 -22.67 27.20 16.54
N HIS A 120 -21.85 26.33 15.96
CA HIS A 120 -20.41 26.49 15.99
C HIS A 120 -19.78 26.29 14.62
N ASP A 121 -18.78 27.10 14.31
CA ASP A 121 -17.97 26.95 13.10
C ASP A 121 -17.10 25.69 13.25
N ALA A 122 -17.50 24.62 12.58
CA ALA A 122 -16.82 23.34 12.57
C ALA A 122 -15.93 23.19 11.32
N THR A 123 -15.74 24.25 10.53
CA THR A 123 -15.09 24.17 9.21
C THR A 123 -13.69 23.59 9.30
N SER A 124 -12.86 24.11 10.21
CA SER A 124 -11.49 23.64 10.39
C SER A 124 -11.45 22.17 10.82
N ASP A 125 -12.25 21.80 11.81
CA ASP A 125 -12.26 20.43 12.36
C ASP A 125 -12.74 19.41 11.33
N ARG A 126 -13.83 19.72 10.61
CA ARG A 126 -14.39 18.85 9.58
C ARG A 126 -13.45 18.70 8.39
N ARG A 127 -12.74 19.76 7.98
CA ARG A 127 -11.72 19.69 6.92
C ARG A 127 -10.51 18.87 7.37
N SER A 128 -10.02 19.09 8.58
CA SER A 128 -8.90 18.31 9.14
C SER A 128 -9.24 16.83 9.24
N LEU A 129 -10.43 16.48 9.71
CA LEU A 129 -10.90 15.10 9.76
C LEU A 129 -10.99 14.49 8.36
N ALA A 130 -11.59 15.20 7.39
CA ALA A 130 -11.72 14.72 6.02
C ALA A 130 -10.35 14.49 5.34
N LEU A 131 -9.38 15.37 5.59
CA LEU A 131 -8.01 15.21 5.11
C LEU A 131 -7.32 14.00 5.76
N ALA A 132 -7.46 13.82 7.07
CA ALA A 132 -6.92 12.67 7.78
C ALA A 132 -7.51 11.35 7.28
N GLU A 133 -8.83 11.30 7.04
CA GLU A 133 -9.51 10.12 6.48
C GLU A 133 -9.06 9.81 5.04
N ARG A 134 -8.84 10.83 4.22
CA ARG A 134 -8.31 10.64 2.85
C ARG A 134 -6.88 10.09 2.90
N ALA A 135 -6.01 10.69 3.70
CA ALA A 135 -4.63 10.23 3.88
C ALA A 135 -4.59 8.79 4.43
N ALA A 136 -5.45 8.44 5.39
CA ALA A 136 -5.55 7.09 5.92
C ALA A 136 -6.00 6.07 4.87
N ARG A 137 -6.99 6.42 4.03
CA ARG A 137 -7.45 5.56 2.93
C ARG A 137 -6.36 5.35 1.88
N GLU A 138 -5.67 6.42 1.48
CA GLU A 138 -4.55 6.33 0.53
C GLU A 138 -3.40 5.48 1.08
N ALA A 139 -3.02 5.68 2.34
CA ALA A 139 -2.00 4.89 2.99
C ALA A 139 -2.38 3.41 3.08
N ARG A 140 -3.65 3.10 3.36
CA ARG A 140 -4.15 1.71 3.38
C ARG A 140 -4.11 1.08 1.99
N ALA A 141 -4.61 1.78 0.97
CA ALA A 141 -4.57 1.29 -0.41
C ALA A 141 -3.12 1.04 -0.89
N GLN A 142 -2.18 1.91 -0.51
CA GLN A 142 -0.78 1.73 -0.84
C GLN A 142 -0.15 0.51 -0.15
N ARG A 143 -0.52 0.26 1.11
CA ARG A 143 -0.08 -0.94 1.85
C ARG A 143 -0.64 -2.22 1.21
N GLU A 144 -1.94 -2.27 0.94
CA GLU A 144 -2.60 -3.42 0.30
C GLU A 144 -1.97 -3.75 -1.07
N ARG A 145 -1.63 -2.72 -1.87
CA ARG A 145 -0.90 -2.90 -3.13
C ARG A 145 0.50 -3.45 -2.91
N ALA A 146 1.24 -2.92 -1.94
CA ALA A 146 2.58 -3.39 -1.62
C ALA A 146 2.58 -4.85 -1.14
N ASP A 147 1.62 -5.22 -0.30
CA ASP A 147 1.44 -6.59 0.21
C ASP A 147 1.11 -7.56 -0.93
N THR A 148 0.20 -7.16 -1.84
CA THR A 148 -0.15 -7.97 -3.03
C THR A 148 1.08 -8.20 -3.92
N VAL A 149 1.86 -7.15 -4.19
CA VAL A 149 3.08 -7.26 -4.99
C VAL A 149 4.11 -8.16 -4.30
N ALA A 150 4.26 -8.04 -2.97
CA ALA A 150 5.17 -8.87 -2.20
C ALA A 150 4.76 -10.36 -2.24
N GLU A 151 3.47 -10.66 -2.11
CA GLU A 151 2.95 -12.03 -2.21
C GLU A 151 3.20 -12.64 -3.60
N VAL A 152 2.93 -11.87 -4.66
CA VAL A 152 3.21 -12.32 -6.04
C VAL A 152 4.70 -12.57 -6.24
N ALA A 153 5.56 -11.66 -5.77
CA ALA A 153 7.01 -11.81 -5.86
C ALA A 153 7.52 -13.04 -5.10
N GLU A 154 6.98 -13.31 -3.90
CA GLU A 154 7.33 -14.50 -3.11
C GLU A 154 6.92 -15.80 -3.83
N ARG A 155 5.69 -15.88 -4.33
CA ARG A 155 5.21 -17.04 -5.10
C ARG A 155 6.03 -17.27 -6.36
N LEU A 156 6.40 -16.19 -7.08
CA LEU A 156 7.28 -16.29 -8.25
C LEU A 156 8.67 -16.78 -7.87
N ARG A 157 9.26 -16.28 -6.77
CA ARG A 157 10.55 -16.75 -6.28
C ARG A 157 10.52 -18.24 -5.97
N ASP A 158 9.51 -18.70 -5.23
CA ASP A 158 9.40 -20.11 -4.85
C ASP A 158 9.18 -21.02 -6.07
N ALA A 159 8.45 -20.53 -7.07
CA ALA A 159 8.31 -21.21 -8.35
C ALA A 159 9.63 -21.25 -9.14
N VAL A 160 10.43 -20.18 -9.14
CA VAL A 160 11.64 -20.07 -9.94
C VAL A 160 12.84 -20.74 -9.26
N LEU A 161 12.98 -20.68 -7.94
CA LEU A 161 14.06 -21.29 -7.15
C LEU A 161 13.49 -22.31 -6.15
N PRO A 162 12.86 -23.41 -6.62
CA PRO A 162 12.33 -24.43 -5.74
C PRO A 162 13.44 -25.05 -4.88
N GLY A 163 13.04 -25.52 -3.70
CA GLY A 163 13.90 -26.30 -2.80
C GLY A 163 14.46 -27.57 -3.45
N PHE A 164 15.35 -28.22 -2.72
CA PHE A 164 15.98 -29.46 -3.16
C PHE A 164 14.99 -30.64 -3.10
N PRO A 165 14.94 -31.52 -4.12
CA PRO A 165 14.10 -32.72 -4.07
C PRO A 165 14.47 -33.64 -2.91
N ALA A 166 13.48 -34.10 -2.15
CA ALA A 166 13.70 -35.03 -1.02
C ALA A 166 14.31 -36.37 -1.46
N GLU A 167 14.12 -36.74 -2.73
CA GLU A 167 14.66 -37.95 -3.35
C GLU A 167 16.20 -37.96 -3.42
N LEU A 168 16.87 -36.80 -3.30
CA LEU A 168 18.33 -36.73 -3.24
C LEU A 168 18.88 -37.57 -2.09
N ALA A 169 18.21 -37.55 -0.93
CA ALA A 169 18.62 -38.31 0.25
C ALA A 169 18.65 -39.83 0.00
N ARG A 170 17.76 -40.36 -0.85
CA ARG A 170 17.74 -41.79 -1.23
C ARG A 170 18.99 -42.19 -2.03
N HIS A 171 19.68 -41.22 -2.60
CA HIS A 171 20.92 -41.40 -3.35
C HIS A 171 22.16 -41.02 -2.52
N GLY A 172 22.00 -40.82 -1.20
CA GLY A 172 23.09 -40.44 -0.30
C GLY A 172 23.62 -39.03 -0.51
N VAL A 173 22.80 -38.13 -1.07
CA VAL A 173 23.18 -36.74 -1.38
C VAL A 173 22.30 -35.78 -0.59
N GLU A 174 22.95 -34.84 0.08
CA GLU A 174 22.33 -33.68 0.71
C GLU A 174 22.72 -32.42 -0.07
N ALA A 175 21.77 -31.50 -0.22
CA ALA A 175 21.99 -30.26 -0.95
C ALA A 175 21.41 -29.08 -0.17
N VAL A 176 22.20 -28.01 -0.07
CA VAL A 176 21.89 -26.77 0.63
C VAL A 176 22.33 -25.60 -0.24
N ALA A 177 21.53 -24.53 -0.27
CA ALA A 177 21.86 -23.29 -0.95
C ALA A 177 21.47 -22.11 -0.06
N VAL A 178 22.30 -21.07 -0.10
CA VAL A 178 22.03 -19.78 0.54
C VAL A 178 21.90 -18.75 -0.57
N TYR A 179 20.68 -18.28 -0.80
CA TYR A 179 20.35 -17.33 -1.87
C TYR A 179 20.13 -15.93 -1.30
N ARG A 180 20.92 -14.95 -1.76
CA ARG A 180 20.89 -13.54 -1.28
C ARG A 180 20.78 -12.57 -2.46
N PRO A 181 19.58 -12.35 -2.99
CA PRO A 181 19.37 -11.47 -4.14
C PRO A 181 19.50 -9.99 -3.73
N GLU A 182 20.07 -9.18 -4.61
CA GLU A 182 20.23 -7.72 -4.40
C GLU A 182 18.90 -6.95 -4.58
N ALA A 183 18.02 -7.45 -5.45
CA ALA A 183 16.79 -6.74 -5.84
C ALA A 183 15.70 -6.77 -4.75
N ARG A 184 15.45 -5.60 -4.12
CA ARG A 184 14.43 -5.42 -3.07
C ARG A 184 12.99 -5.71 -3.52
N ALA A 185 12.66 -5.46 -4.78
CA ALA A 185 11.28 -5.53 -5.28
C ALA A 185 10.85 -6.96 -5.69
N ALA A 186 11.73 -7.73 -6.35
CA ALA A 186 11.41 -9.06 -6.85
C ALA A 186 11.98 -10.19 -6.00
N ARG A 187 12.98 -9.93 -5.13
CA ARG A 187 13.73 -10.95 -4.37
C ARG A 187 14.20 -12.14 -5.23
N VAL A 188 14.44 -11.90 -6.52
CA VAL A 188 15.01 -12.83 -7.50
C VAL A 188 16.01 -12.03 -8.34
N GLY A 189 17.17 -12.62 -8.59
CA GLY A 189 18.28 -12.08 -9.41
C GLY A 189 18.68 -13.05 -10.53
N GLY A 190 19.84 -12.81 -11.14
CA GLY A 190 20.39 -13.65 -12.22
C GLY A 190 20.90 -15.01 -11.76
N ASP A 191 21.25 -15.15 -10.49
CA ASP A 191 21.74 -16.39 -9.88
C ASP A 191 20.67 -17.49 -9.79
N TRP A 192 21.06 -18.74 -10.08
CA TRP A 192 20.19 -19.92 -9.97
C TRP A 192 20.95 -21.21 -9.72
N TYR A 193 20.29 -22.17 -9.06
CA TYR A 193 20.81 -23.52 -8.86
C TYR A 193 19.75 -24.58 -9.15
N LYS A 194 20.08 -25.65 -9.87
CA LYS A 194 19.14 -26.74 -10.18
C LYS A 194 19.67 -28.06 -9.68
N THR A 195 18.81 -28.83 -9.03
CA THR A 195 19.06 -30.25 -8.74
C THR A 195 17.88 -31.09 -9.20
N ARG A 196 18.14 -32.30 -9.69
CA ARG A 196 17.09 -33.24 -10.10
C ARG A 196 17.61 -34.67 -10.11
N VAL A 197 16.81 -35.60 -9.59
CA VAL A 197 16.99 -37.03 -9.85
C VAL A 197 16.46 -37.33 -11.25
N LEU A 198 17.31 -37.90 -12.12
CA LEU A 198 16.94 -38.29 -13.48
C LEU A 198 16.32 -39.69 -13.49
N PRO A 199 15.51 -40.06 -14.50
CA PRO A 199 14.96 -41.41 -14.62
C PRO A 199 16.00 -42.54 -14.59
N SER A 200 17.25 -42.23 -14.95
CA SER A 200 18.39 -43.16 -14.88
C SER A 200 18.98 -43.36 -13.48
N GLY A 201 18.44 -42.72 -12.44
CA GLY A 201 19.00 -42.72 -11.07
C GLY A 201 20.22 -41.80 -10.87
N LYS A 202 20.69 -41.16 -11.95
CA LYS A 202 21.75 -40.14 -11.89
C LYS A 202 21.19 -38.81 -11.40
N LEU A 203 22.03 -37.97 -10.80
CA LEU A 203 21.61 -36.65 -10.32
C LEU A 203 22.17 -35.56 -11.24
N LEU A 204 21.30 -34.67 -11.71
CA LEU A 204 21.70 -33.39 -12.29
C LEU A 204 21.95 -32.39 -11.16
N VAL A 205 23.06 -31.67 -11.23
CA VAL A 205 23.37 -30.52 -10.37
C VAL A 205 23.85 -29.40 -11.28
N ALA A 206 23.31 -28.19 -11.13
CA ALA A 206 23.76 -27.03 -11.88
C ALA A 206 23.70 -25.77 -11.01
N LEU A 207 24.60 -24.84 -11.32
CA LEU A 207 24.66 -23.50 -10.75
C LEU A 207 24.93 -22.54 -11.90
N GLY A 208 24.32 -21.37 -11.91
CA GLY A 208 24.61 -20.36 -12.91
C GLY A 208 24.20 -18.97 -12.48
N ASP A 209 24.65 -18.00 -13.26
CA ASP A 209 24.40 -16.57 -13.04
C ASP A 209 24.22 -15.90 -14.40
N ALA A 210 23.03 -15.35 -14.63
CA ALA A 210 22.70 -14.55 -15.81
C ALA A 210 23.23 -13.12 -15.65
N ARG A 211 24.02 -12.65 -16.61
CA ARG A 211 24.63 -11.32 -16.58
C ARG A 211 23.58 -10.23 -16.50
N GLY A 212 23.87 -9.22 -15.68
CA GLY A 212 23.07 -8.00 -15.56
C GLY A 212 22.25 -7.97 -14.28
N HIS A 213 21.24 -7.10 -14.24
CA HIS A 213 20.39 -6.93 -13.06
C HIS A 213 18.92 -6.70 -13.45
N GLY A 214 18.03 -6.95 -12.50
CA GLY A 214 16.60 -6.72 -12.68
C GLY A 214 15.92 -7.76 -13.58
N LEU A 215 14.82 -7.37 -14.22
CA LEU A 215 13.90 -8.31 -14.87
C LEU A 215 14.51 -9.08 -16.05
N ALA A 216 15.43 -8.47 -16.80
CA ALA A 216 16.10 -9.12 -17.92
C ALA A 216 16.95 -10.32 -17.46
N ALA A 217 17.80 -10.13 -16.45
CA ALA A 217 18.62 -11.20 -15.87
C ALA A 217 17.76 -12.32 -15.26
N VAL A 218 16.68 -11.96 -14.56
CA VAL A 218 15.72 -12.94 -14.00
C VAL A 218 15.04 -13.76 -15.10
N THR A 219 14.71 -13.12 -16.22
CA THR A 219 14.06 -13.78 -17.36
C THR A 219 15.01 -14.77 -18.05
N LEU A 220 16.24 -14.33 -18.34
CA LEU A 220 17.27 -15.20 -18.94
C LEU A 220 17.58 -16.37 -18.01
N MET A 221 17.76 -16.10 -16.71
CA MET A 221 17.94 -17.13 -15.69
C MET A 221 16.83 -18.18 -15.72
N ALA A 222 15.56 -17.76 -15.72
CA ALA A 222 14.43 -18.69 -15.74
C ALA A 222 14.43 -19.56 -17.00
N LYS A 223 14.69 -18.95 -18.17
CA LYS A 223 14.80 -19.67 -19.45
C LYS A 223 15.89 -20.73 -19.39
N LEU A 224 17.11 -20.37 -19.01
CA LEU A 224 18.24 -21.29 -18.96
C LEU A 224 18.01 -22.42 -17.94
N ARG A 225 17.51 -22.09 -16.74
CA ARG A 225 17.19 -23.06 -15.69
C ARG A 225 16.20 -24.12 -16.18
N TYR A 226 15.10 -23.69 -16.80
CA TYR A 226 14.03 -24.59 -17.24
C TYR A 226 14.38 -25.33 -18.53
N ALA A 227 15.11 -24.71 -19.44
CA ALA A 227 15.70 -25.37 -20.60
C ALA A 227 16.60 -26.52 -20.16
N LEU A 228 17.54 -26.28 -19.24
CA LEU A 228 18.41 -27.34 -18.70
C LEU A 228 17.61 -28.45 -18.02
N ALA A 229 16.59 -28.10 -17.24
CA ALA A 229 15.73 -29.08 -16.57
C ALA A 229 14.99 -30.00 -17.56
N GLY A 230 14.60 -29.48 -18.73
CA GLY A 230 13.99 -30.25 -19.82
C GLY A 230 15.02 -31.06 -20.59
N LEU A 231 16.11 -30.43 -21.03
CA LEU A 231 17.20 -31.07 -21.77
C LEU A 231 17.79 -32.25 -21.00
N ALA A 232 17.84 -32.19 -19.68
CA ALA A 232 18.36 -33.29 -18.86
C ALA A 232 17.60 -34.62 -19.01
N TYR A 233 16.33 -34.60 -19.46
CA TYR A 233 15.57 -35.83 -19.75
C TYR A 233 16.08 -36.59 -20.97
N THR A 234 16.84 -35.95 -21.86
CA THR A 234 17.46 -36.60 -23.03
C THR A 234 18.46 -37.70 -22.64
N GLY A 235 19.00 -37.65 -21.40
CA GLY A 235 20.03 -38.57 -20.94
C GLY A 235 21.43 -38.28 -21.48
N GLU A 236 21.59 -37.22 -22.27
CA GLU A 236 22.82 -36.83 -22.95
C GLU A 236 23.94 -36.41 -21.99
N THR A 237 25.15 -36.22 -22.51
CA THR A 237 26.30 -35.80 -21.72
C THR A 237 26.20 -34.32 -21.31
N VAL A 238 26.82 -33.95 -20.19
CA VAL A 238 26.79 -32.57 -19.68
C VAL A 238 27.38 -31.56 -20.67
N GLU A 239 28.34 -31.97 -21.48
CA GLU A 239 28.93 -31.18 -22.57
C GLU A 239 27.90 -30.85 -23.64
N ARG A 240 27.12 -31.86 -24.07
CA ARG A 240 26.05 -31.67 -25.06
C ARG A 240 24.91 -30.84 -24.51
N LEU A 241 24.54 -31.05 -23.24
CA LEU A 241 23.58 -30.19 -22.54
C LEU A 241 24.06 -28.73 -22.47
N THR A 242 25.35 -28.51 -22.20
CA THR A 242 25.95 -27.17 -22.16
C THR A 242 25.89 -26.50 -23.53
N GLY A 243 26.21 -27.24 -24.60
CA GLY A 243 26.12 -26.72 -25.97
C GLY A 243 24.70 -26.32 -26.38
N TRP A 244 23.70 -27.12 -26.02
CA TRP A 244 22.30 -26.75 -26.25
C TRP A 244 21.84 -25.57 -25.38
N LEU A 245 22.31 -25.50 -24.14
CA LEU A 245 22.02 -24.38 -23.27
C LEU A 245 22.65 -23.08 -23.80
N ASN A 246 23.82 -23.16 -24.43
CA ASN A 246 24.44 -22.03 -25.13
C ASN A 246 23.57 -21.55 -26.30
N ALA A 247 23.04 -22.47 -27.12
CA ALA A 247 22.13 -22.10 -28.21
C ALA A 247 20.89 -21.36 -27.69
N VAL A 248 20.32 -21.80 -26.57
CA VAL A 248 19.20 -21.10 -25.90
C VAL A 248 19.59 -19.68 -25.45
N ALA A 249 20.83 -19.48 -24.96
CA ALA A 249 21.31 -18.15 -24.58
C ALA A 249 21.49 -17.25 -25.81
N CYS A 250 22.14 -17.74 -26.88
CA CYS A 250 22.36 -16.99 -28.11
C CYS A 250 21.05 -16.59 -28.81
N ASP A 251 20.02 -17.44 -28.76
CA ASP A 251 18.69 -17.14 -29.33
C ASP A 251 17.92 -16.07 -28.53
N ASP A 252 18.35 -15.73 -27.31
CA ASP A 252 17.63 -14.80 -26.44
C ASP A 252 17.91 -13.31 -26.74
N GLY A 253 19.03 -13.02 -27.42
CA GLY A 253 19.44 -11.67 -27.84
C GLY A 253 20.94 -11.41 -27.71
N GLU A 254 21.46 -10.39 -28.40
CA GLU A 254 22.90 -10.12 -28.54
C GLU A 254 23.65 -9.82 -27.22
N GLU A 255 22.95 -9.39 -26.16
CA GLU A 255 23.56 -9.11 -24.85
C GLU A 255 23.27 -10.19 -23.78
N SER A 256 22.54 -11.25 -24.15
CA SER A 256 22.09 -12.30 -23.23
C SER A 256 23.20 -13.31 -22.93
N THR A 257 24.03 -12.99 -21.94
CA THR A 257 25.11 -13.88 -21.50
C THR A 257 24.87 -14.43 -20.09
N ALA A 258 25.37 -15.63 -19.83
CA ALA A 258 25.28 -16.26 -18.51
C ALA A 258 26.48 -17.16 -18.24
N THR A 259 26.84 -17.31 -16.96
CA THR A 259 27.80 -18.32 -16.54
C THR A 259 27.09 -19.55 -15.99
N ALA A 260 27.66 -20.74 -16.17
CA ALA A 260 27.10 -21.96 -15.58
C ALA A 260 28.14 -23.04 -15.26
N VAL A 261 27.89 -23.80 -14.20
CA VAL A 261 28.44 -25.13 -13.95
C VAL A 261 27.32 -26.14 -14.10
N ILE A 262 27.55 -27.19 -14.89
CA ILE A 262 26.58 -28.27 -15.08
C ILE A 262 27.26 -29.59 -14.78
N ALA A 263 26.68 -30.37 -13.87
CA ALA A 263 27.24 -31.61 -13.41
C ALA A 263 26.20 -32.74 -13.38
N ARG A 264 26.70 -33.95 -13.59
CA ARG A 264 25.96 -35.20 -13.44
C ARG A 264 26.69 -36.11 -12.48
N TYR A 265 26.05 -36.38 -11.36
CA TYR A 265 26.54 -37.30 -10.35
C TYR A 265 25.99 -38.71 -10.60
N HIS A 266 26.88 -39.69 -10.47
CA HIS A 266 26.64 -41.12 -10.61
C HIS A 266 26.77 -41.77 -9.21
N PRO A 267 25.66 -41.97 -8.47
CA PRO A 267 25.70 -42.48 -7.11
C PRO A 267 26.33 -43.88 -7.00
N ASP A 268 26.08 -44.73 -8.01
CA ASP A 268 26.62 -46.08 -8.16
C ASP A 268 28.16 -46.12 -8.15
N ARG A 269 28.78 -45.13 -8.79
CA ARG A 269 30.24 -45.06 -9.00
C ARG A 269 30.93 -43.97 -8.19
N ARG A 270 30.16 -43.18 -7.43
CA ARG A 270 30.62 -41.95 -6.77
C ARG A 270 31.39 -41.02 -7.72
N LEU A 271 30.94 -40.94 -8.97
CA LEU A 271 31.60 -40.19 -10.04
C LEU A 271 30.81 -38.92 -10.37
N LEU A 272 31.50 -37.78 -10.40
CA LEU A 272 30.94 -36.50 -10.84
C LEU A 272 31.51 -36.15 -12.22
N ARG A 273 30.67 -36.09 -13.24
CA ARG A 273 31.05 -35.55 -14.56
C ARG A 273 30.49 -34.14 -14.67
N TRP A 274 31.30 -33.17 -15.03
CA TRP A 274 30.88 -31.77 -15.01
C TRP A 274 31.50 -30.94 -16.13
N THR A 275 30.88 -29.81 -16.42
CA THR A 275 31.32 -28.77 -17.36
C THR A 275 31.22 -27.40 -16.70
N CYS A 276 31.97 -26.46 -17.27
CA CYS A 276 31.98 -25.06 -16.87
C CYS A 276 31.83 -24.20 -18.12
N ALA A 277 30.98 -23.18 -18.04
CA ALA A 277 30.75 -22.17 -19.05
C ALA A 277 30.96 -20.79 -18.40
N GLY A 278 32.21 -20.40 -18.17
CA GLY A 278 32.61 -19.11 -17.62
C GLY A 278 32.36 -18.89 -16.12
N HIS A 279 31.79 -19.87 -15.40
CA HIS A 279 31.49 -19.74 -13.97
C HIS A 279 32.74 -19.98 -13.10
N PRO A 280 32.78 -19.47 -11.85
CA PRO A 280 33.83 -19.85 -10.90
C PRO A 280 33.93 -21.36 -10.71
N VAL A 281 35.16 -21.86 -10.65
CA VAL A 281 35.45 -23.29 -10.52
C VAL A 281 34.93 -23.81 -9.18
N PRO A 282 34.17 -24.93 -9.13
CA PRO A 282 33.67 -25.48 -7.88
C PRO A 282 34.79 -25.88 -6.92
N VAL A 283 34.54 -25.68 -5.63
CA VAL A 283 35.43 -26.14 -4.54
C VAL A 283 34.98 -27.52 -4.08
N LEU A 284 35.90 -28.47 -4.04
CA LEU A 284 35.73 -29.76 -3.39
C LEU A 284 36.37 -29.69 -2.00
N VAL A 285 35.57 -29.96 -0.97
CA VAL A 285 36.06 -30.15 0.39
C VAL A 285 36.09 -31.65 0.68
N ARG A 286 37.27 -32.17 1.07
CA ARG A 286 37.44 -33.56 1.48
C ARG A 286 38.37 -33.62 2.69
N ASP A 287 37.96 -34.33 3.73
CA ASP A 287 38.72 -34.48 4.98
C ASP A 287 39.14 -33.13 5.61
N GLY A 288 38.29 -32.10 5.47
CA GLY A 288 38.54 -30.74 5.95
C GLY A 288 39.35 -29.86 5.01
N GLU A 289 39.90 -30.41 3.92
CA GLU A 289 40.76 -29.68 3.00
C GLU A 289 40.01 -29.17 1.77
N PRO A 290 39.97 -27.85 1.52
CA PRO A 290 39.36 -27.28 0.32
C PRO A 290 40.35 -27.30 -0.85
N ARG A 291 39.89 -27.77 -2.01
CA ARG A 291 40.63 -27.64 -3.28
C ARG A 291 39.69 -27.30 -4.42
N LEU A 292 40.16 -26.54 -5.40
CA LEU A 292 39.43 -26.38 -6.65
C LEU A 292 39.35 -27.72 -7.38
N LEU A 293 38.21 -27.98 -8.03
CA LEU A 293 38.14 -29.08 -8.99
C LEU A 293 39.05 -28.78 -10.19
N ASP A 294 39.70 -29.82 -10.70
CA ASP A 294 40.50 -29.70 -11.92
C ASP A 294 39.56 -29.31 -13.08
N PRO A 295 39.80 -28.19 -13.78
CA PRO A 295 38.89 -27.70 -14.80
C PRO A 295 38.75 -28.73 -15.93
N PRO A 296 37.59 -28.79 -16.59
CA PRO A 296 37.43 -29.65 -17.76
C PRO A 296 38.41 -29.25 -18.88
N PRO A 297 38.71 -30.15 -19.83
CA PRO A 297 39.56 -29.84 -20.97
C PRO A 297 39.10 -28.55 -21.68
N GLY A 298 39.98 -27.55 -21.79
CA GLY A 298 39.62 -26.21 -22.29
C GLY A 298 39.41 -25.13 -21.22
N GLY A 299 39.60 -25.46 -19.93
CA GLY A 299 39.52 -24.51 -18.83
C GLY A 299 38.07 -24.26 -18.36
N PRO A 300 37.78 -23.12 -17.70
CA PRO A 300 36.41 -22.78 -17.28
C PRO A 300 35.46 -22.50 -18.46
N GLY A 301 35.96 -22.52 -19.71
CA GLY A 301 35.18 -22.25 -20.92
C GLY A 301 34.77 -20.78 -21.05
N MET A 302 34.14 -20.44 -22.17
CA MET A 302 33.46 -19.16 -22.34
C MET A 302 32.09 -19.18 -21.64
N PRO A 303 31.57 -18.01 -21.19
CA PRO A 303 30.17 -17.89 -20.81
C PRO A 303 29.24 -18.38 -21.93
N LEU A 304 28.01 -18.74 -21.54
CA LEU A 304 26.91 -18.94 -22.47
C LEU A 304 26.51 -17.60 -23.09
N GLY A 305 26.10 -17.62 -24.35
CA GLY A 305 25.64 -16.44 -25.08
C GLY A 305 26.73 -15.80 -25.92
#